data_AF-A0A316NAW7-F1
#
_entry.id   AF-A0A316NAW7-F1
#
_cell.length_a   1.000
_cell.length_b   1.000
_cell.length_c   1.000
_cell.angle_alpha   90.00
_cell.angle_beta   90.00
_cell.angle_gamma   90.00
#
_symmetry.space_group_name_H-M   'P 1'
#
loop_
_entity.id
_entity.type
_entity.pdbx_description
1 polymer ?
#
loop_
_entity_poly.entity_id
_entity_poly.type
_entity_poly.pdbx_seq_one_letter_code
_entity_poly.pdbx_strand_id
1 'polypeptide(L)' 'MIYPSIDKILNLIDSKYELVHIISARAKEMTETGHYQMPENQYVSKKPLGRALEEVAAGLIIVKKGK' A
#
# COMPACT_ATOMS: atom_id res chain seq x y z
N MET A 1 13.91 -2.12 8.92
CA MET A 1 13.42 -3.25 8.11
C MET A 1 12.15 -2.81 7.41
N ILE A 2 12.01 -3.06 6.11
CA ILE A 2 10.78 -2.75 5.37
C ILE A 2 9.75 -3.79 5.78
N TYR A 3 8.70 -3.35 6.46
CA TYR A 3 7.54 -4.15 6.80
C TYR A 3 6.37 -3.63 5.96
N PRO A 4 5.55 -4.52 5.37
CA PRO A 4 5.67 -5.97 5.35
C PRO A 4 6.72 -6.51 4.35
N SER A 5 6.98 -7.83 4.39
CA SER A 5 7.91 -8.51 3.48
C SER A 5 7.45 -8.38 2.02
N ILE A 6 8.37 -7.99 1.13
CA ILE A 6 8.12 -7.75 -0.30
C ILE A 6 7.57 -9.00 -0.99
N ASP A 7 8.00 -10.20 -0.61
CA ASP A 7 7.55 -11.45 -1.21
C ASP A 7 6.04 -11.69 -1.02
N LYS A 8 5.48 -11.29 0.12
CA LYS A 8 4.02 -11.40 0.34
C LYS A 8 3.24 -10.49 -0.59
N ILE A 9 3.81 -9.34 -0.94
CA ILE A 9 3.18 -8.32 -1.76
C ILE A 9 3.25 -8.68 -3.24
N LEU A 10 4.36 -9.29 -3.68
CA LEU A 10 4.52 -9.75 -5.07
C LEU A 10 3.62 -10.94 -5.43
N ASN A 11 3.01 -11.61 -4.46
CA ASN A 11 1.94 -12.59 -4.74
C ASN A 11 0.59 -11.93 -5.08
N LEU A 12 0.41 -10.65 -4.76
CA LEU A 12 -0.83 -9.90 -4.97
C LEU A 12 -0.78 -9.01 -6.23
N ILE A 13 0.42 -8.70 -6.71
CA ILE A 13 0.67 -7.71 -7.77
C ILE A 13 1.61 -8.32 -8.80
N ASP A 14 1.32 -8.12 -10.09
CA ASP A 14 2.02 -8.82 -11.17
C ASP A 14 3.47 -8.34 -11.34
N SER A 15 3.80 -7.12 -10.90
CA SER A 15 5.16 -6.58 -11.04
C SER A 15 5.57 -5.61 -9.92
N LYS A 16 6.90 -5.51 -9.73
CA LYS A 16 7.53 -4.53 -8.83
C LYS A 16 7.21 -3.08 -9.22
N TYR A 17 7.14 -2.79 -10.52
CA TYR A 17 6.84 -1.43 -11.02
C TYR A 17 5.40 -1.03 -10.72
N GLU A 18 4.46 -1.95 -10.93
CA GLU A 18 3.06 -1.76 -10.59
C GLU A 18 2.91 -1.52 -9.08
N LEU A 19 3.60 -2.31 -8.24
CA LEU A 19 3.64 -2.08 -6.81
C LEU A 19 4.09 -0.66 -6.46
N VAL A 20 5.21 -0.20 -7.02
CA VAL A 20 5.74 1.16 -6.78
C VAL A 20 4.73 2.24 -7.19
N HIS A 21 4.06 2.06 -8.34
CA HIS A 21 3.03 2.99 -8.78
C HIS A 21 1.83 3.02 -7.82
N ILE A 22 1.33 1.87 -7.40
CA ILE A 22 0.18 1.76 -6.48
C ILE A 22 0.50 2.43 -5.14
N ILE A 23 1.63 2.08 -4.51
CA ILE A 23 1.97 2.63 -3.19
C ILE A 23 2.23 4.13 -3.26
N SER A 24 2.81 4.62 -4.36
CA SER A 24 3.09 6.05 -4.53
C SER A 24 1.79 6.84 -4.68
N ALA A 25 0.88 6.37 -5.55
CA ALA A 25 -0.43 6.97 -5.72
C ALA A 25 -1.23 6.96 -4.41
N ARG A 26 -1.23 5.83 -3.70
CA ARG A 26 -1.96 5.67 -2.44
C ARG A 26 -1.39 6.55 -1.33
N ALA A 27 -0.06 6.63 -1.21
CA ALA A 27 0.59 7.50 -0.23
C ALA A 27 0.27 8.98 -0.46
N LYS A 28 0.17 9.39 -1.73
CA LYS A 28 -0.27 10.75 -2.11
C LYS A 28 -1.72 10.99 -1.68
N GLU A 29 -2.64 10.08 -2.01
CA GLU A 29 -4.04 10.18 -1.62
C GLU A 29 -4.22 10.28 -0.09
N MET A 30 -3.50 9.47 0.69
CA MET A 30 -3.49 9.54 2.16
C MET A 30 -3.06 10.91 2.66
N THR A 31 -2.07 11.53 2.01
CA THR A 31 -1.53 12.83 2.41
C THR A 31 -2.51 13.96 2.07
N GLU A 32 -3.22 13.85 0.95
CA GLU A 32 -4.18 14.86 0.48
C GLU A 32 -5.51 14.78 1.24
N THR A 33 -5.97 13.58 1.57
CA THR A 33 -7.31 13.35 2.13
C THR A 33 -7.31 13.09 3.64
N GLY A 34 -6.17 12.66 4.20
CA GLY A 34 -6.10 12.12 5.55
C GLY A 34 -6.84 10.78 5.72
N HIS A 35 -7.28 10.15 4.62
CA HIS A 35 -8.07 8.92 4.67
C HIS A 35 -7.17 7.67 4.70
N TYR A 36 -7.45 6.79 5.67
CA TYR A 36 -6.73 5.54 5.91
C TYR A 36 -7.70 4.35 5.77
N GLN A 37 -7.26 3.27 5.12
CA GLN A 37 -8.08 2.05 4.97
C GLN A 37 -8.09 1.19 6.25
N MET A 38 -7.17 1.44 7.17
CA MET A 38 -7.06 0.75 8.46
C MET A 38 -7.07 1.77 9.60
N PRO A 39 -7.47 1.35 10.81
CA PRO A 39 -7.31 2.16 12.00
C PRO A 39 -5.85 2.57 12.22
N GLU A 40 -5.60 3.82 12.61
CA GLU A 40 -4.24 4.36 12.68
C GLU A 40 -3.30 3.61 13.63
N ASN A 41 -3.87 2.97 14.66
CA ASN A 41 -3.13 2.16 15.63
C ASN A 41 -2.67 0.80 15.09
N GLN A 42 -3.17 0.36 13.93
CA GLN A 42 -2.76 -0.89 13.29
C GLN A 42 -1.57 -0.70 12.35
N TYR A 43 -1.26 0.53 11.95
CA TYR A 43 -0.08 0.77 11.13
C TYR A 43 1.19 0.65 11.94
N VAL A 44 2.14 -0.13 11.42
CA VAL A 44 3.51 -0.17 11.92
C VAL A 44 4.27 1.07 11.45
N SER A 45 4.01 1.50 10.21
CA SER A 45 4.66 2.65 9.61
C SER A 45 3.99 3.97 9.99
N LYS A 46 4.82 4.95 10.35
CA LYS A 46 4.37 6.34 10.55
C LYS A 46 4.32 7.16 9.25
N LYS A 47 5.03 6.70 8.21
CA LYS A 47 5.10 7.39 6.91
C LYS A 47 4.00 6.90 5.98
N PRO A 48 3.35 7.76 5.18
CA PRO A 48 2.30 7.38 4.24
C PRO A 48 2.69 6.24 3.30
N LEU A 49 3.93 6.25 2.80
CA LEU A 49 4.43 5.19 1.91
C LEU A 49 4.45 3.81 2.55
N GLY A 50 4.86 3.73 3.84
CA GLY A 50 4.85 2.47 4.57
C GLY A 50 3.42 2.02 4.91
N ARG A 51 2.54 2.98 5.26
CA ARG A 51 1.11 2.69 5.48
C ARG A 51 0.44 2.17 4.20
N ALA A 52 0.74 2.74 3.05
CA ALA A 52 0.25 2.25 1.75
C ALA A 52 0.74 0.83 1.46
N LEU A 53 2.00 0.51 1.77
CA LEU A 53 2.55 -0.84 1.64
C LEU A 53 1.81 -1.85 2.54
N GLU A 54 1.44 -1.43 3.74
CA GLU A 54 0.67 -2.24 4.70
C GLU A 54 -0.78 -2.47 4.23
N GLU A 55 -1.45 -1.45 3.69
CA GLU A 55 -2.81 -1.59 3.11
C GLU A 55 -2.82 -2.54 1.91
N VAL A 56 -1.79 -2.46 1.05
CA VAL A 56 -1.61 -3.38 -0.07
C VAL A 56 -1.44 -4.81 0.42
N ALA A 57 -0.57 -5.04 1.41
CA ALA A 57 -0.35 -6.38 1.96
C ALA A 57 -1.56 -6.94 2.70
N ALA A 58 -2.42 -6.08 3.25
CA ALA A 58 -3.69 -6.45 3.85
C ALA A 58 -4.79 -6.73 2.79
N GLY A 59 -4.51 -6.53 1.50
CA GLY A 59 -5.48 -6.72 0.42
C GLY A 59 -6.59 -5.66 0.38
N LEU A 60 -6.37 -4.49 1.00
CA LEU A 60 -7.35 -3.41 1.09
C LEU A 60 -7.34 -2.48 -0.12
N ILE A 61 -6.33 -2.61 -0.98
CA ILE A 61 -6.21 -1.84 -2.21
C ILE A 61 -6.68 -2.68 -3.39
N ILE A 62 -7.81 -2.28 -3.98
CA ILE A 62 -8.35 -2.91 -5.19
C ILE A 62 -7.69 -2.27 -6.40
N VAL A 63 -6.74 -2.98 -7.01
CA VAL A 63 -6.13 -2.59 -8.28
C VAL A 63 -7.07 -3.02 -9.40
N LYS A 64 -7.78 -2.06 -10.01
CA LYS A 64 -8.56 -2.35 -11.22
C LYS A 64 -7.58 -2.58 -12.36
N LYS A 65 -7.34 -3.85 -12.71
CA LYS A 65 -6.65 -4.19 -13.96
C LYS A 65 -7.53 -3.70 -15.10
N GLY A 66 -7.06 -2.69 -15.83
CA GLY A 66 -7.71 -2.20 -17.04
C GLY A 66 -7.88 -3.38 -18.00
N LYS A 67 -9.12 -3.61 -18.44
CA LYS A 67 -9.44 -4.56 -19.51
C LYS A 67 -8.99 -4.00 -20.85
#